data_AF-A0A259S234-F1
#
_entry.id   AF-A0A259S234-F1
#
_cell.length_a   1.000
_cell.length_b   1.000
_cell.length_c   1.000
_cell.angle_alpha   90.00
_cell.angle_beta   90.00
_cell.angle_gamma   90.00
#
_symmetry.space_group_name_H-M   'P 1'
#
loop_
_entity.id
_entity.type
_entity.pdbx_description
1 polymer ?
#
loop_
_entity_poly.entity_id
_entity_poly.type
_entity_poly.pdbx_seq_one_letter_code
_entity_poly.pdbx_strand_id
1 'polypeptide(L)'
;MRLRTTALASIAVIAGLALSACSAPAPASAPTGDAGKPVDGGALTFAIANDPISLNPSGIGSGNDTWYVTRQLVDSLLYQDPESGKLEPWLATSYKSNADATSFTFELRHGVTFSDGTPFTAANVKATFDDIQAAGALTQTTSNFVGYKETKVIDDDTVEVDFRTPNAAFPNSTASVGLGIVGDATLAVPFADRADGKAIVGTGPFTLGSYTKNVATVLTARKNYAWAPKPLGNTGRAHLDTVTFQVAPEAGVRTGSLTSGQVDVIGGVQPTDVQTLQDSGYPLISRGNPGISFGLSFNLARPIVSDIAVREAIAAAIDPTVVRDTALNKLFAVATSTLAKNTPSWADESTHFSYDPKHAAAILDKAGWT
;
A
#
# COMPACT_ATOMS: atom_id res chain seq x y z
N MET A 1 59.38 1.32 -66.90
CA MET A 1 60.40 0.25 -66.85
C MET A 1 60.16 -0.57 -65.58
N ARG A 2 59.78 -1.84 -65.75
CA ARG A 2 59.91 -3.01 -64.84
C ARG A 2 59.50 -2.82 -63.36
N LEU A 3 58.34 -3.32 -62.92
CA LEU A 3 57.97 -4.72 -62.53
C LEU A 3 58.20 -5.01 -61.03
N ARG A 4 57.15 -5.60 -60.42
CA ARG A 4 57.13 -6.55 -59.27
C ARG A 4 57.19 -5.97 -57.84
N THR A 5 56.50 -6.48 -56.82
CA THR A 5 55.28 -7.32 -56.60
C THR A 5 55.10 -7.38 -55.07
N THR A 6 53.86 -7.53 -54.60
CA THR A 6 53.42 -8.23 -53.36
C THR A 6 53.93 -7.77 -51.97
N ALA A 7 53.02 -7.24 -51.15
CA ALA A 7 52.47 -7.98 -49.99
C ALA A 7 51.34 -7.17 -49.32
N LEU A 8 50.08 -7.60 -49.53
CA LEU A 8 48.98 -7.39 -48.59
C LEU A 8 49.15 -8.37 -47.43
N ALA A 9 48.89 -7.95 -46.18
CA ALA A 9 47.92 -8.59 -45.28
C ALA A 9 47.95 -7.97 -43.87
N SER A 10 46.74 -7.67 -43.36
CA SER A 10 46.33 -7.76 -41.95
C SER A 10 46.61 -6.60 -41.00
N ILE A 11 45.84 -5.50 -41.10
CA ILE A 11 45.40 -4.72 -39.93
C ILE A 11 43.93 -4.35 -40.13
N ALA A 12 43.02 -5.17 -39.61
CA ALA A 12 41.65 -4.78 -39.30
C ALA A 12 41.10 -5.76 -38.26
N VAL A 13 40.24 -5.26 -37.37
CA VAL A 13 39.58 -5.94 -36.23
C VAL A 13 40.35 -5.85 -34.90
N ILE A 14 40.35 -4.67 -34.28
CA ILE A 14 40.11 -4.49 -32.82
C ILE A 14 39.44 -3.13 -32.61
N ALA A 15 38.11 -3.06 -32.77
CA ALA A 15 37.30 -1.94 -32.31
C ALA A 15 35.86 -2.43 -32.11
N GLY A 16 35.57 -3.02 -30.95
CA GLY A 16 34.24 -3.57 -30.69
C GLY A 16 34.02 -4.19 -29.30
N LEU A 17 34.75 -3.75 -28.27
CA LEU A 17 34.61 -4.26 -26.90
C LEU A 17 34.72 -3.12 -25.88
N ALA A 18 33.74 -2.22 -25.84
CA ALA A 18 33.64 -1.24 -24.74
C ALA A 18 32.26 -0.56 -24.61
N LEU A 19 31.13 -1.24 -24.86
CA LEU A 19 29.79 -0.69 -24.56
C LEU A 19 28.79 -1.77 -24.11
N SER A 20 29.09 -2.45 -23.02
CA SER A 20 28.12 -3.34 -22.36
C SER A 20 28.39 -3.45 -20.86
N ALA A 21 28.35 -2.30 -20.16
CA ALA A 21 28.36 -2.29 -18.71
C ALA A 21 27.74 -1.00 -18.16
N CYS A 22 26.41 -0.88 -18.26
CA CYS A 22 25.55 -0.07 -17.38
C CYS A 22 24.08 -0.37 -17.70
N SER A 23 23.66 -1.62 -17.53
CA SER A 23 22.24 -1.94 -17.41
C SER A 23 21.98 -2.24 -15.95
N ALA A 24 21.32 -1.32 -15.26
CA ALA A 24 20.77 -1.59 -13.94
C ALA A 24 19.84 -2.81 -14.04
N PRO A 25 19.88 -3.77 -13.10
CA PRO A 25 18.97 -4.90 -13.14
C PRO A 25 17.53 -4.37 -13.04
N ALA A 26 16.75 -4.59 -14.10
CA ALA A 26 15.30 -4.43 -14.02
C ALA A 26 14.77 -5.41 -12.96
N PRO A 27 13.75 -5.04 -12.18
CA PRO A 27 13.08 -5.99 -11.29
C PRO A 27 12.70 -7.21 -12.12
N ALA A 28 13.05 -8.40 -11.63
CA ALA A 28 12.71 -9.65 -12.28
C ALA A 28 11.19 -9.72 -12.40
N SER A 29 10.66 -9.46 -13.60
CA SER A 29 9.27 -9.74 -13.92
C SER A 29 9.04 -11.22 -13.65
N ALA A 30 8.02 -11.53 -12.84
CA ALA A 30 7.59 -12.90 -12.62
C ALA A 30 7.41 -13.61 -13.97
N PRO A 31 7.73 -14.92 -14.07
CA PRO A 31 7.57 -15.65 -15.31
C PRO A 31 6.13 -15.50 -15.82
N THR A 32 5.99 -14.95 -17.02
CA THR A 32 4.73 -14.86 -17.76
C THR A 32 4.40 -16.24 -18.34
N GLY A 33 4.19 -17.21 -17.46
CA GLY A 33 3.43 -18.41 -17.84
C GLY A 33 1.97 -18.00 -18.00
N ASP A 34 1.28 -18.58 -18.98
CA ASP A 34 -0.18 -18.48 -19.04
C ASP A 34 -0.72 -19.07 -17.73
N ALA A 35 -1.20 -18.21 -16.83
CA ALA A 35 -1.69 -18.59 -15.50
C ALA A 35 -2.98 -19.42 -15.55
N GLY A 36 -3.44 -19.75 -16.76
CA GLY A 36 -4.70 -20.41 -17.01
C GLY A 36 -5.88 -19.50 -16.75
N LYS A 37 -7.09 -20.03 -16.99
CA LYS A 37 -8.31 -19.33 -16.60
C LYS A 37 -8.50 -19.44 -15.09
N PRO A 38 -8.99 -18.39 -14.41
CA PRO A 38 -9.37 -18.48 -13.01
C PRO A 38 -10.33 -19.66 -12.78
N VAL A 39 -10.14 -20.35 -11.66
CA VAL A 39 -10.99 -21.47 -11.24
C VAL A 39 -11.92 -20.96 -10.15
N ASP A 40 -13.22 -21.21 -10.32
CA ASP A 40 -14.22 -20.90 -9.30
C ASP A 40 -14.24 -21.95 -8.19
N GLY A 41 -14.40 -21.47 -6.97
CA GLY A 41 -14.47 -22.23 -5.74
C GLY A 41 -13.14 -22.38 -5.02
N GLY A 42 -13.15 -23.19 -3.97
CA GLY A 42 -11.96 -23.54 -3.21
C GLY A 42 -11.62 -22.59 -2.07
N ALA A 43 -10.60 -22.96 -1.31
CA ALA A 43 -10.12 -22.25 -0.14
C ALA A 43 -8.66 -21.83 -0.33
N LEU A 44 -8.36 -20.60 0.02
CA LEU A 44 -7.00 -20.06 0.05
C LEU A 44 -6.56 -19.86 1.50
N THR A 45 -5.38 -20.34 1.85
CA THR A 45 -4.72 -20.03 3.12
C THR A 45 -3.53 -19.10 2.88
N PHE A 46 -3.62 -17.89 3.41
CA PHE A 46 -2.61 -16.85 3.33
C PHE A 46 -1.98 -16.65 4.71
N ALA A 47 -0.73 -17.08 4.90
CA ALA A 47 0.00 -16.82 6.14
C ALA A 47 0.57 -15.40 6.20
N ILE A 48 0.21 -14.65 7.23
CA ILE A 48 0.66 -13.28 7.50
C ILE A 48 1.50 -13.22 8.77
N ALA A 49 2.36 -12.22 8.89
CA ALA A 49 3.26 -12.10 10.04
C ALA A 49 2.53 -11.61 11.29
N ASN A 50 1.58 -10.69 11.11
CA ASN A 50 0.89 -10.04 12.21
C ASN A 50 -0.61 -10.31 12.14
N ASP A 51 -1.22 -10.47 13.31
CA ASP A 51 -2.67 -10.39 13.44
C ASP A 51 -3.17 -8.98 13.04
N PRO A 52 -4.32 -8.83 12.36
CA PRO A 52 -4.91 -7.52 12.14
C PRO A 52 -5.06 -6.76 13.47
N ILE A 53 -4.53 -5.54 13.52
CA ILE A 53 -4.61 -4.72 14.74
C ILE A 53 -6.07 -4.34 15.01
N SER A 54 -6.83 -4.09 13.95
CA SER A 54 -8.24 -3.79 13.98
C SER A 54 -8.90 -4.31 12.70
N LEU A 55 -10.02 -5.02 12.84
CA LEU A 55 -10.91 -5.37 11.74
C LEU A 55 -11.91 -4.25 11.41
N ASN A 56 -12.03 -3.21 12.25
CA ASN A 56 -12.65 -1.95 11.86
C ASN A 56 -11.72 -1.21 10.87
N PRO A 57 -12.14 -0.97 9.61
CA PRO A 57 -11.28 -0.40 8.58
C PRO A 57 -10.69 0.96 8.96
N SER A 58 -11.47 1.80 9.64
CA SER A 58 -11.03 3.13 10.07
C SER A 58 -10.31 3.12 11.43
N GLY A 59 -10.22 1.98 12.11
CA GLY A 59 -9.53 1.85 13.39
C GLY A 59 -8.02 2.06 13.28
N ILE A 60 -7.32 1.98 14.42
CA ILE A 60 -5.86 1.99 14.47
C ILE A 60 -5.25 0.75 13.80
N GLY A 61 -4.06 0.92 13.22
CA GLY A 61 -3.28 -0.14 12.60
C GLY A 61 -3.27 -0.07 11.07
N SER A 62 -2.29 0.65 10.51
CA SER A 62 -2.09 0.82 9.05
C SER A 62 -1.07 -0.18 8.49
N GLY A 63 -1.10 -1.43 8.96
CA GLY A 63 -0.19 -2.47 8.48
C GLY A 63 -0.74 -3.15 7.23
N ASN A 64 0.15 -3.53 6.31
CA ASN A 64 -0.22 -4.34 5.14
C ASN A 64 -1.00 -5.60 5.55
N ASP A 65 -0.58 -6.31 6.59
CA ASP A 65 -1.27 -7.51 7.10
C ASP A 65 -2.71 -7.21 7.56
N THR A 66 -2.94 -6.06 8.20
CA THR A 66 -4.29 -5.61 8.57
C THR A 66 -5.12 -5.30 7.32
N TRP A 67 -4.54 -4.59 6.35
CA TRP A 67 -5.23 -4.19 5.13
C TRP A 67 -5.50 -5.34 4.15
N TYR A 68 -4.67 -6.38 4.13
CA TYR A 68 -4.95 -7.58 3.34
C TYR A 68 -6.30 -8.19 3.74
N VAL A 69 -6.61 -8.18 5.03
CA VAL A 69 -7.88 -8.68 5.58
C VAL A 69 -9.01 -7.67 5.39
N THR A 70 -8.86 -6.44 5.90
CA THR A 70 -9.97 -5.48 5.96
C THR A 70 -10.43 -5.00 4.58
N ARG A 71 -9.53 -4.93 3.58
CA ARG A 71 -9.91 -4.62 2.20
C ARG A 71 -10.89 -5.64 1.59
N GLN A 72 -10.92 -6.88 2.08
CA GLN A 72 -11.88 -7.88 1.59
C GLN A 72 -13.29 -7.64 2.14
N LEU A 73 -13.41 -6.92 3.25
CA LEU A 73 -14.66 -6.66 3.96
C LEU A 73 -15.34 -5.37 3.50
N VAL A 74 -14.57 -4.38 3.04
CA VAL A 74 -15.08 -3.05 2.66
C VAL A 74 -14.52 -2.53 1.33
N ASP A 75 -15.35 -1.78 0.61
CA ASP A 75 -14.94 -1.04 -0.58
C ASP A 75 -14.79 0.45 -0.29
N SER A 76 -14.09 1.13 -1.19
CA SER A 76 -13.80 2.57 -1.15
C SER A 76 -14.67 3.34 -2.16
N LEU A 77 -14.83 4.65 -1.99
CA LEU A 77 -15.56 5.47 -2.96
C LEU A 77 -14.88 5.44 -4.33
N LEU A 78 -13.56 5.61 -4.34
CA LEU A 78 -12.76 5.60 -5.55
C LEU A 78 -11.76 4.43 -5.52
N TYR A 79 -11.34 3.98 -6.69
CA TYR A 79 -10.19 3.11 -6.87
C TYR A 79 -8.98 3.97 -7.26
N GLN A 80 -7.80 3.69 -6.71
CA GLN A 80 -6.56 4.28 -7.19
C GLN A 80 -5.79 3.25 -7.99
N ASP A 81 -5.50 3.57 -9.24
CA ASP A 81 -4.61 2.77 -10.08
C ASP A 81 -3.20 2.76 -9.47
N PRO A 82 -2.65 1.59 -9.11
CA PRO A 82 -1.40 1.50 -8.36
C PRO A 82 -0.17 1.89 -9.17
N GLU A 83 -0.26 1.93 -10.50
CA GLU A 83 0.86 2.30 -11.39
C GLU A 83 0.89 3.79 -11.68
N SER A 84 -0.25 4.36 -12.10
CA SER A 84 -0.38 5.75 -12.52
C SER A 84 -0.83 6.69 -11.40
N GLY A 85 -1.34 6.16 -10.30
CA GLY A 85 -1.94 6.93 -9.20
C GLY A 85 -3.29 7.59 -9.55
N LYS A 86 -3.83 7.33 -10.76
CA LYS A 86 -5.10 7.91 -11.21
C LYS A 86 -6.27 7.35 -10.41
N LEU A 87 -7.26 8.20 -10.18
CA LEU A 87 -8.50 7.81 -9.51
C LEU A 87 -9.54 7.34 -10.54
N GLU A 88 -10.14 6.19 -10.27
CA GLU A 88 -11.16 5.57 -11.10
C GLU A 88 -12.42 5.23 -10.27
N PRO A 89 -13.57 4.98 -10.95
CA PRO A 89 -14.81 4.63 -10.27
C PRO A 89 -14.75 3.33 -9.46
N TRP A 90 -15.39 3.33 -8.28
CA TRP A 90 -15.69 2.13 -7.50
C TRP A 90 -17.10 2.20 -6.92
N LEU A 91 -17.28 2.48 -5.62
CA LEU A 91 -18.61 2.75 -5.04
C LEU A 91 -19.18 4.09 -5.54
N ALA A 92 -18.31 5.08 -5.79
CA ALA A 92 -18.67 6.26 -6.56
C ALA A 92 -18.39 6.02 -8.05
N THR A 93 -19.37 6.33 -8.90
CA THR A 93 -19.26 6.27 -10.35
C THR A 93 -18.50 7.47 -10.92
N SER A 94 -18.52 8.61 -10.22
CA SER A 94 -17.72 9.80 -10.53
C SER A 94 -17.60 10.72 -9.31
N TYR A 95 -16.71 11.72 -9.40
CA TYR A 95 -16.65 12.81 -8.43
C TYR A 95 -16.31 14.15 -9.11
N LYS A 96 -16.65 15.26 -8.46
CA LYS A 96 -16.29 16.62 -8.88
C LYS A 96 -15.76 17.40 -7.69
N SER A 97 -14.70 18.17 -7.91
CA SER A 97 -14.19 19.17 -6.96
C SER A 97 -14.63 20.56 -7.41
N ASN A 98 -14.94 21.45 -6.47
CA ASN A 98 -14.97 22.89 -6.78
C ASN A 98 -13.55 23.42 -7.03
N ALA A 99 -13.45 24.66 -7.51
CA ALA A 99 -12.18 25.29 -7.90
C ALA A 99 -11.18 25.43 -6.74
N ASP A 100 -11.68 25.59 -5.51
CA ASP A 100 -10.85 25.84 -4.32
C ASP A 100 -10.53 24.55 -3.53
N ALA A 101 -10.95 23.37 -4.03
CA ALA A 101 -10.79 22.09 -3.34
C ALA A 101 -11.38 22.07 -1.92
N THR A 102 -12.49 22.77 -1.71
CA THR A 102 -13.23 22.87 -0.45
C THR A 102 -14.57 22.14 -0.48
N SER A 103 -15.01 21.63 -1.63
CA SER A 103 -16.23 20.84 -1.74
C SER A 103 -16.07 19.76 -2.81
N PHE A 104 -16.48 18.53 -2.47
CA PHE A 104 -16.36 17.36 -3.32
C PHE A 104 -17.71 16.63 -3.39
N THR A 105 -18.30 16.57 -4.59
CA THR A 105 -19.55 15.83 -4.84
C THR A 105 -19.23 14.49 -5.47
N PHE A 106 -19.81 13.41 -4.94
CA PHE A 106 -19.66 12.04 -5.44
C PHE A 106 -21.02 11.51 -5.90
N GLU A 107 -21.05 10.96 -7.11
CA GLU A 107 -22.19 10.22 -7.67
C GLU A 107 -21.99 8.74 -7.32
N LEU A 108 -22.91 8.15 -6.57
CA LEU A 108 -22.80 6.80 -6.04
C LEU A 108 -23.38 5.75 -7.00
N ARG A 109 -22.92 4.52 -6.83
CA ARG A 109 -23.38 3.38 -7.62
C ARG A 109 -24.67 2.80 -7.05
N HIS A 110 -25.69 2.72 -7.88
CA HIS A 110 -26.93 2.01 -7.55
C HIS A 110 -26.74 0.50 -7.44
N GLY A 111 -27.60 -0.15 -6.64
CA GLY A 111 -27.68 -1.61 -6.54
C GLY A 111 -26.57 -2.26 -5.71
N VAL A 112 -25.71 -1.46 -5.07
CA VAL A 112 -24.75 -1.93 -4.08
C VAL A 112 -25.48 -2.28 -2.79
N THR A 113 -25.05 -3.37 -2.15
CA THR A 113 -25.56 -3.77 -0.85
C THR A 113 -24.43 -4.00 0.13
N PHE A 114 -24.70 -3.79 1.41
CA PHE A 114 -23.86 -4.30 2.48
C PHE A 114 -24.00 -5.82 2.63
N SER A 115 -23.09 -6.43 3.38
CA SER A 115 -23.06 -7.88 3.61
C SER A 115 -24.29 -8.44 4.31
N ASP A 116 -25.06 -7.62 5.02
CA ASP A 116 -26.35 -7.98 5.63
C ASP A 116 -27.56 -7.82 4.67
N GLY A 117 -27.31 -7.38 3.43
CA GLY A 117 -28.33 -7.17 2.40
C GLY A 117 -28.98 -5.79 2.38
N THR A 118 -28.66 -4.91 3.34
CA THR A 118 -29.14 -3.52 3.33
C THR A 118 -28.54 -2.74 2.15
N PRO A 119 -29.27 -1.75 1.59
CA PRO A 119 -28.77 -0.95 0.47
C PRO A 119 -27.65 0.01 0.90
N PHE A 120 -26.67 0.22 0.03
CA PHE A 120 -25.68 1.29 0.16
C PHE A 120 -26.24 2.60 -0.41
N THR A 121 -26.17 3.66 0.40
CA THR A 121 -26.68 5.01 0.06
C THR A 121 -25.72 6.09 0.53
N ALA A 122 -25.95 7.33 0.10
CA ALA A 122 -25.27 8.54 0.57
C ALA A 122 -25.37 8.72 2.09
N ALA A 123 -26.45 8.25 2.72
CA ALA A 123 -26.59 8.30 4.18
C ALA A 123 -25.53 7.45 4.88
N ASN A 124 -25.16 6.28 4.33
CA ASN A 124 -24.11 5.45 4.91
C ASN A 124 -22.72 6.06 4.74
N VAL A 125 -22.47 6.78 3.63
CA VAL A 125 -21.23 7.54 3.44
C VAL A 125 -21.10 8.64 4.50
N LYS A 126 -22.16 9.44 4.66
CA LYS A 126 -22.23 10.47 5.70
C LYS A 126 -22.00 9.88 7.09
N ALA A 127 -22.72 8.82 7.44
CA ALA A 127 -22.65 8.22 8.76
C ALA A 127 -21.25 7.64 9.05
N THR A 128 -20.61 7.01 8.05
CA THR A 128 -19.23 6.52 8.17
C THR A 128 -18.25 7.67 8.40
N PHE A 129 -18.34 8.76 7.63
CA PHE A 129 -17.41 9.89 7.76
C PHE A 129 -17.61 10.66 9.07
N ASP A 130 -18.86 10.88 9.49
CA ASP A 130 -19.18 11.53 10.76
C ASP A 130 -18.70 10.68 11.95
N ASP A 131 -18.85 9.36 11.89
CA ASP A 131 -18.35 8.42 12.92
C ASP A 131 -16.82 8.43 13.01
N ILE A 132 -16.11 8.48 11.88
CA ILE A 132 -14.65 8.65 11.84
C ILE A 132 -14.22 9.98 12.49
N GLN A 133 -14.93 11.08 12.21
CA GLN A 133 -14.64 12.36 12.86
C GLN A 133 -14.88 12.29 14.38
N ALA A 134 -15.98 11.67 14.80
CA ALA A 134 -16.32 11.52 16.21
C ALA A 134 -15.32 10.64 16.97
N ALA A 135 -14.73 9.65 16.30
CA ALA A 135 -13.74 8.75 16.90
C ALA A 135 -12.43 9.45 17.30
N GLY A 136 -12.08 10.58 16.66
CA GLY A 136 -10.89 11.37 16.99
C GLY A 136 -9.61 10.54 17.03
N ALA A 137 -8.90 10.54 18.16
CA ALA A 137 -7.62 9.82 18.31
C ALA A 137 -7.73 8.28 18.25
N LEU A 138 -8.94 7.72 18.26
CA LEU A 138 -9.16 6.27 18.09
C LEU A 138 -9.02 5.81 16.64
N THR A 139 -9.00 6.75 15.68
CA THR A 139 -8.77 6.47 14.28
C THR A 139 -7.44 7.08 13.83
N GLN A 140 -6.79 6.41 12.89
CA GLN A 140 -5.60 6.91 12.21
C GLN A 140 -5.94 7.73 10.95
N THR A 141 -7.21 7.80 10.56
CA THR A 141 -7.63 8.44 9.31
C THR A 141 -8.10 9.87 9.48
N THR A 142 -8.10 10.42 10.72
CA THR A 142 -8.46 11.83 10.98
C THR A 142 -7.66 12.81 10.12
N SER A 143 -6.39 12.52 9.84
CA SER A 143 -5.54 13.37 9.01
C SER A 143 -6.01 13.50 7.55
N ASN A 144 -6.86 12.58 7.06
CA ASN A 144 -7.47 12.69 5.74
C ASN A 144 -8.58 13.77 5.69
N PHE A 145 -9.07 14.18 6.85
CA PHE A 145 -10.21 15.09 7.01
C PHE A 145 -9.77 16.48 7.51
N VAL A 146 -8.53 16.90 7.23
CA VAL A 146 -8.07 18.25 7.60
C VAL A 146 -9.00 19.30 7.03
N GLY A 147 -9.55 20.13 7.91
CA GLY A 147 -10.53 21.16 7.55
C GLY A 147 -11.95 20.64 7.32
N TYR A 148 -12.28 19.38 7.63
CA TYR A 148 -13.63 18.85 7.43
C TYR A 148 -14.69 19.72 8.10
N LYS A 149 -15.75 20.01 7.35
CA LYS A 149 -16.89 20.79 7.81
C LYS A 149 -18.08 19.87 8.05
N GLU A 150 -18.49 19.14 7.02
CA GLU A 150 -19.65 18.26 7.05
C GLU A 150 -19.70 17.39 5.78
N THR A 151 -20.44 16.29 5.88
CA THR A 151 -20.94 15.53 4.73
C THR A 151 -22.44 15.75 4.61
N LYS A 152 -22.92 16.14 3.43
CA LYS A 152 -24.33 16.37 3.10
C LYS A 152 -24.83 15.25 2.19
N VAL A 153 -26.02 14.76 2.51
CA VAL A 153 -26.79 13.89 1.62
C VAL A 153 -27.61 14.80 0.72
N ILE A 154 -27.32 14.82 -0.57
CA ILE A 154 -28.08 15.58 -1.56
C ILE A 154 -29.33 14.78 -1.95
N ASP A 155 -29.13 13.50 -2.22
CA ASP A 155 -30.15 12.46 -2.41
C ASP A 155 -29.53 11.08 -2.08
N ASP A 156 -30.26 9.99 -2.31
CA ASP A 156 -29.85 8.63 -1.94
C ASP A 156 -28.54 8.19 -2.61
N ASP A 157 -28.21 8.74 -3.78
CA ASP A 157 -27.05 8.35 -4.57
C ASP A 157 -26.07 9.52 -4.79
N THR A 158 -26.27 10.66 -4.12
CA THR A 158 -25.41 11.83 -4.28
C THR A 158 -25.00 12.36 -2.90
N VAL A 159 -23.69 12.42 -2.68
CA VAL A 159 -23.11 12.92 -1.43
C VAL A 159 -22.10 14.03 -1.69
N GLU A 160 -22.18 15.11 -0.90
CA GLU A 160 -21.24 16.23 -0.95
C GLU A 160 -20.44 16.31 0.36
N VAL A 161 -19.12 16.41 0.25
CA VAL A 161 -18.22 16.57 1.40
C VAL A 161 -17.59 17.96 1.36
N ASP A 162 -17.86 18.75 2.39
CA ASP A 162 -17.40 20.13 2.52
C ASP A 162 -16.23 20.25 3.50
N PHE A 163 -15.33 21.17 3.18
CA PHE A 163 -14.16 21.55 3.97
C PHE A 163 -14.12 23.07 4.18
N ARG A 164 -13.63 23.50 5.34
CA ARG A 164 -13.38 24.91 5.70
C ARG A 164 -12.10 25.45 5.08
N THR A 165 -11.17 24.57 4.76
CA THR A 165 -9.88 24.87 4.12
C THR A 165 -9.68 23.91 2.95
N PRO A 166 -8.95 24.31 1.89
CA PRO A 166 -8.66 23.42 0.77
C PRO A 166 -8.07 22.09 1.22
N ASN A 167 -8.59 20.98 0.69
CA ASN A 167 -8.07 19.64 0.91
C ASN A 167 -8.04 18.85 -0.42
N ALA A 168 -7.13 19.24 -1.31
CA ALA A 168 -6.97 18.63 -2.63
C ALA A 168 -6.62 17.13 -2.59
N ALA A 169 -6.12 16.62 -1.45
CA ALA A 169 -5.79 15.20 -1.27
C ALA A 169 -7.02 14.33 -0.97
N PHE A 170 -8.17 14.91 -0.60
CA PHE A 170 -9.33 14.16 -0.12
C PHE A 170 -9.83 13.08 -1.10
N PRO A 171 -9.97 13.34 -2.43
CA PRO A 171 -10.36 12.29 -3.36
C PRO A 171 -9.42 11.08 -3.35
N ASN A 172 -8.12 11.30 -3.14
CA ASN A 172 -7.17 10.20 -3.02
C ASN A 172 -7.38 9.43 -1.70
N SER A 173 -7.64 10.14 -0.60
CA SER A 173 -7.93 9.51 0.69
C SER A 173 -9.17 8.60 0.65
N THR A 174 -10.18 8.92 -0.17
CA THR A 174 -11.39 8.08 -0.31
C THR A 174 -11.14 6.77 -1.07
N ALA A 175 -9.96 6.58 -1.66
CA ALA A 175 -9.52 5.30 -2.22
C ALA A 175 -8.82 4.38 -1.21
N SER A 176 -8.52 4.88 -0.01
CA SER A 176 -7.86 4.10 1.05
C SER A 176 -8.81 3.12 1.73
N VAL A 177 -8.25 2.03 2.28
CA VAL A 177 -9.01 1.05 3.10
C VAL A 177 -9.62 1.73 4.32
N GLY A 178 -8.89 2.69 4.90
CA GLY A 178 -9.29 3.39 6.12
C GLY A 178 -10.57 4.21 6.00
N LEU A 179 -10.96 4.59 4.78
CA LEU A 179 -12.23 5.27 4.50
C LEU A 179 -13.25 4.34 3.82
N GLY A 180 -13.07 3.03 3.96
CA GLY A 180 -14.03 2.05 3.47
C GLY A 180 -15.38 2.21 4.16
N ILE A 181 -16.47 2.08 3.39
CA ILE A 181 -17.82 2.34 3.89
C ILE A 181 -18.35 1.14 4.66
N VAL A 182 -18.90 1.40 5.85
CA VAL A 182 -19.52 0.40 6.73
C VAL A 182 -21.02 0.63 6.88
N GLY A 183 -21.75 -0.45 7.18
CA GLY A 183 -23.19 -0.43 7.37
C GLY A 183 -23.60 -0.08 8.80
N ASP A 184 -24.89 0.19 8.99
CA ASP A 184 -25.45 0.69 10.26
C ASP A 184 -25.22 -0.27 11.44
N ALA A 185 -25.20 -1.59 11.19
CA ALA A 185 -24.91 -2.58 12.22
C ALA A 185 -23.49 -2.44 12.80
N THR A 186 -22.52 -2.04 11.99
CA THR A 186 -21.17 -1.72 12.46
C THR A 186 -21.16 -0.43 13.24
N LEU A 187 -21.84 0.60 12.72
CA LEU A 187 -21.91 1.92 13.36
C LEU A 187 -22.62 1.88 14.72
N ALA A 188 -23.56 0.95 14.92
CA ALA A 188 -24.25 0.74 16.18
C ALA A 188 -23.34 0.19 17.30
N VAL A 189 -22.21 -0.42 16.97
CA VAL A 189 -21.19 -0.84 17.95
C VAL A 189 -20.35 0.40 18.32
N PRO A 190 -20.00 0.65 19.59
CA PRO A 190 -19.08 1.74 19.94
C PRO A 190 -17.75 1.61 19.21
N PHE A 191 -17.20 2.70 18.69
CA PHE A 191 -15.98 2.67 17.85
C PHE A 191 -14.82 1.88 18.48
N ALA A 192 -14.60 2.07 19.79
CA ALA A 192 -13.52 1.42 20.55
C ALA A 192 -13.67 -0.12 20.64
N ASP A 193 -14.88 -0.64 20.45
CA ASP A 193 -15.20 -2.06 20.60
C ASP A 193 -15.25 -2.81 19.26
N ARG A 194 -14.91 -2.15 18.14
CA ARG A 194 -15.01 -2.74 16.78
C ARG A 194 -13.73 -3.45 16.30
N ALA A 195 -12.66 -3.43 17.10
CA ALA A 195 -11.35 -3.92 16.68
C ALA A 195 -11.33 -5.43 16.36
N ASP A 196 -12.17 -6.22 17.02
CA ASP A 196 -12.31 -7.67 16.79
C ASP A 196 -13.26 -8.02 15.61
N GLY A 197 -13.78 -7.01 14.92
CA GLY A 197 -14.68 -7.18 13.78
C GLY A 197 -16.12 -7.53 14.17
N LYS A 198 -16.49 -7.40 15.45
CA LYS A 198 -17.86 -7.64 15.89
C LYS A 198 -18.85 -6.78 15.11
N ALA A 199 -19.85 -7.45 14.52
CA ALA A 199 -20.89 -6.84 13.68
C ALA A 199 -20.34 -6.03 12.49
N ILE A 200 -19.14 -6.36 12.00
CA ILE A 200 -18.62 -5.74 10.78
C ILE A 200 -19.52 -6.10 9.60
N VAL A 201 -20.02 -5.06 8.96
CA VAL A 201 -20.93 -5.11 7.83
C VAL A 201 -20.41 -4.10 6.82
N GLY A 202 -19.97 -4.60 5.69
CA GLY A 202 -19.30 -3.81 4.66
C GLY A 202 -19.79 -4.17 3.27
N THR A 203 -19.36 -3.40 2.27
CA THR A 203 -19.72 -3.63 0.87
C THR A 203 -18.76 -4.56 0.14
N GLY A 204 -17.65 -4.97 0.77
CA GLY A 204 -16.58 -5.73 0.11
C GLY A 204 -17.00 -7.12 -0.39
N PRO A 205 -16.12 -7.83 -1.13
CA PRO A 205 -16.42 -9.12 -1.76
C PRO A 205 -16.53 -10.31 -0.79
N PHE A 206 -16.10 -10.16 0.47
CA PHE A 206 -16.19 -11.19 1.49
C PHE A 206 -16.91 -10.68 2.74
N THR A 207 -17.35 -11.63 3.56
CA THR A 207 -17.85 -11.41 4.91
C THR A 207 -16.90 -12.01 5.94
N LEU A 208 -16.89 -11.47 7.15
CA LEU A 208 -16.15 -12.06 8.25
C LEU A 208 -16.87 -13.34 8.71
N GLY A 209 -16.23 -14.49 8.51
CA GLY A 209 -16.74 -15.80 8.94
C GLY A 209 -16.37 -16.07 10.41
N SER A 210 -15.09 -16.00 10.74
CA SER A 210 -14.62 -16.10 12.12
C SER A 210 -13.31 -15.35 12.33
N TYR A 211 -13.06 -14.93 13.57
CA TYR A 211 -11.81 -14.32 13.99
C TYR A 211 -11.37 -14.95 15.30
N THR A 212 -10.12 -15.43 15.34
CA THR A 212 -9.46 -15.88 16.56
C THR A 212 -8.13 -15.16 16.66
N LYS A 213 -8.04 -14.28 17.65
CA LYS A 213 -6.88 -13.41 17.90
C LYS A 213 -5.57 -14.19 17.90
N ASN A 214 -4.57 -13.69 17.17
CA ASN A 214 -3.25 -14.31 16.97
C ASN A 214 -3.26 -15.73 16.36
N VAL A 215 -4.40 -16.20 15.82
CA VAL A 215 -4.51 -17.53 15.19
C VAL A 215 -4.91 -17.37 13.73
N ALA A 216 -6.13 -16.90 13.47
CA ALA A 216 -6.62 -16.77 12.10
C ALA A 216 -7.82 -15.83 11.98
N THR A 217 -7.96 -15.24 10.79
CA THR A 217 -9.21 -14.63 10.31
C THR A 217 -9.73 -15.41 9.11
N VAL A 218 -10.95 -15.92 9.17
CA VAL A 218 -11.60 -16.68 8.09
C VAL A 218 -12.66 -15.81 7.44
N LEU A 219 -12.57 -15.66 6.12
CA LEU A 219 -13.48 -14.87 5.31
C LEU A 219 -14.28 -15.75 4.35
N THR A 220 -15.54 -15.42 4.13
CA THR A 220 -16.43 -16.17 3.23
C THR A 220 -16.95 -15.28 2.10
N ALA A 221 -16.85 -15.74 0.86
CA ALA A 221 -17.20 -14.95 -0.32
C ALA A 221 -18.70 -14.60 -0.39
N ARG A 222 -19.00 -13.34 -0.72
CA ARG A 222 -20.36 -12.87 -0.94
C ARG A 222 -20.85 -13.26 -2.32
N LYS A 223 -21.98 -13.95 -2.37
CA LYS A 223 -22.56 -14.43 -3.64
C LYS A 223 -23.05 -13.30 -4.57
N ASN A 224 -23.45 -12.16 -4.01
CA ASN A 224 -24.10 -11.06 -4.72
C ASN A 224 -23.18 -9.89 -5.07
N TYR A 225 -21.87 -10.01 -4.83
CA TYR A 225 -20.93 -8.94 -5.13
C TYR A 225 -20.76 -8.79 -6.66
N ALA A 226 -20.94 -7.57 -7.17
CA ALA A 226 -20.97 -7.29 -8.61
C ALA A 226 -20.43 -5.89 -8.99
N TRP A 227 -19.66 -5.27 -8.10
CA TRP A 227 -19.23 -3.87 -8.25
C TRP A 227 -17.73 -3.66 -8.00
N ALA A 228 -16.92 -4.69 -8.21
CA ALA A 228 -15.47 -4.48 -8.24
C ALA A 228 -15.07 -3.50 -9.35
N PRO A 229 -14.04 -2.66 -9.12
CA PRO A 229 -13.54 -1.75 -10.13
C PRO A 229 -12.95 -2.56 -11.29
N LYS A 230 -13.23 -2.12 -12.51
CA LYS A 230 -12.85 -2.83 -13.75
C LYS A 230 -11.37 -3.22 -13.83
N PRO A 231 -10.41 -2.39 -13.38
CA PRO A 231 -8.97 -2.75 -13.42
C PRO A 231 -8.61 -4.02 -12.65
N LEU A 232 -9.43 -4.48 -11.70
CA LEU A 232 -9.15 -5.72 -10.96
C LEU A 232 -9.42 -7.00 -11.76
N GLY A 233 -9.95 -6.90 -12.98
CA GLY A 233 -10.12 -8.04 -13.90
C GLY A 233 -11.28 -8.99 -13.57
N ASN A 234 -11.78 -9.00 -12.33
CA ASN A 234 -13.03 -9.65 -11.94
C ASN A 234 -13.97 -8.61 -11.33
N THR A 235 -15.09 -8.37 -12.00
CA THR A 235 -16.12 -7.40 -11.55
C THR A 235 -17.26 -8.05 -10.78
N GLY A 236 -17.32 -9.39 -10.77
CA GLY A 236 -18.35 -10.19 -10.12
C GLY A 236 -17.89 -10.78 -8.79
N ARG A 237 -18.58 -11.83 -8.36
CA ARG A 237 -18.25 -12.62 -7.17
C ARG A 237 -16.77 -13.04 -7.20
N ALA A 238 -16.12 -13.01 -6.04
CA ALA A 238 -14.80 -13.60 -5.89
C ALA A 238 -14.78 -15.07 -6.35
N HIS A 239 -13.70 -15.50 -7.01
CA HIS A 239 -13.57 -16.87 -7.48
C HIS A 239 -13.52 -17.84 -6.28
N LEU A 240 -12.73 -17.53 -5.26
CA LEU A 240 -12.58 -18.33 -4.05
C LEU A 240 -13.87 -18.35 -3.22
N ASP A 241 -14.14 -19.47 -2.54
CA ASP A 241 -15.23 -19.58 -1.57
C ASP A 241 -14.83 -19.06 -0.19
N THR A 242 -13.58 -19.30 0.20
CA THR A 242 -13.04 -18.96 1.53
C THR A 242 -11.60 -18.48 1.42
N VAL A 243 -11.25 -17.49 2.25
CA VAL A 243 -9.87 -17.05 2.47
C VAL A 243 -9.57 -17.12 3.96
N THR A 244 -8.54 -17.85 4.34
CA THR A 244 -8.03 -17.91 5.71
C THR A 244 -6.73 -17.13 5.79
N PHE A 245 -6.73 -16.06 6.56
CA PHE A 245 -5.51 -15.36 6.95
C PHE A 245 -4.98 -15.98 8.23
N GLN A 246 -3.91 -16.77 8.12
CA GLN A 246 -3.31 -17.47 9.26
C GLN A 246 -2.15 -16.64 9.82
N VAL A 247 -2.13 -16.42 11.14
CA VAL A 247 -1.04 -15.67 11.79
C VAL A 247 0.13 -16.61 12.07
N ALA A 248 1.28 -16.27 11.51
CA ALA A 248 2.54 -17.00 11.70
C ALA A 248 3.68 -15.97 11.81
N PRO A 249 4.03 -15.51 13.03
CA PRO A 249 4.98 -14.39 13.22
C PRO A 249 6.38 -14.66 12.68
N GLU A 250 6.86 -15.89 12.83
CA GLU A 250 8.22 -16.25 12.42
C GLU A 250 8.33 -16.49 10.92
N ALA A 251 9.21 -15.75 10.25
CA ALA A 251 9.37 -15.80 8.80
C ALA A 251 9.76 -17.20 8.29
N GLY A 252 10.69 -17.87 8.99
CA GLY A 252 11.11 -19.23 8.62
C GLY A 252 9.95 -20.25 8.70
N VAL A 253 9.00 -20.06 9.62
CA VAL A 253 7.79 -20.90 9.70
C VAL A 253 6.90 -20.66 8.48
N ARG A 254 6.67 -19.40 8.10
CA ARG A 254 5.90 -19.08 6.88
C ARG A 254 6.54 -19.71 5.63
N THR A 255 7.84 -19.52 5.45
CA THR A 255 8.61 -20.11 4.34
C THR A 255 8.52 -21.63 4.31
N GLY A 256 8.64 -22.29 5.47
CA GLY A 256 8.46 -23.75 5.59
C GLY A 256 7.03 -24.22 5.30
N SER A 257 6.02 -23.49 5.77
CA SER A 257 4.61 -23.82 5.50
C SER A 257 4.25 -23.68 4.02
N LEU A 258 4.82 -22.70 3.32
CA LEU A 258 4.61 -22.55 1.87
C LEU A 258 5.26 -23.71 1.10
N THR A 259 6.53 -23.99 1.38
CA THR A 259 7.31 -25.03 0.66
C THR A 259 6.81 -26.45 0.93
N SER A 260 6.13 -26.68 2.06
CA SER A 260 5.46 -27.95 2.36
C SER A 260 4.03 -28.06 1.81
N GLY A 261 3.48 -26.97 1.26
CA GLY A 261 2.10 -26.92 0.77
C GLY A 261 1.04 -26.82 1.87
N GLN A 262 1.43 -26.45 3.09
CA GLN A 262 0.49 -26.22 4.20
C GLN A 262 -0.30 -24.92 4.02
N VAL A 263 0.30 -23.92 3.37
CA VAL A 263 -0.34 -22.65 3.01
C VAL A 263 -0.08 -22.33 1.54
N ASP A 264 -0.96 -21.54 0.93
CA ASP A 264 -0.92 -21.23 -0.49
C ASP A 264 -0.14 -19.95 -0.79
N VAL A 265 -0.17 -18.99 0.14
CA VAL A 265 0.46 -17.67 0.00
C VAL A 265 1.07 -17.26 1.34
N ILE A 266 2.20 -16.54 1.29
CA ILE A 266 2.81 -15.96 2.49
C ILE A 266 3.09 -14.47 2.28
N GLY A 267 2.96 -13.72 3.38
CA GLY A 267 3.23 -12.29 3.46
C GLY A 267 4.53 -12.03 4.20
N GLY A 268 5.09 -10.83 4.04
CA GLY A 268 6.30 -10.42 4.74
C GLY A 268 7.48 -11.38 4.50
N VAL A 269 7.73 -11.72 3.23
CA VAL A 269 8.89 -12.53 2.83
C VAL A 269 10.16 -11.75 3.17
N GLN A 270 11.02 -12.34 3.99
CA GLN A 270 12.26 -11.68 4.39
C GLN A 270 13.28 -11.68 3.26
N PRO A 271 14.13 -10.64 3.16
CA PRO A 271 15.19 -10.54 2.17
C PRO A 271 16.06 -11.81 2.02
N THR A 272 16.31 -12.49 3.14
CA THR A 272 17.11 -13.72 3.23
C THR A 272 16.44 -14.95 2.64
N ASP A 273 15.10 -14.97 2.58
CA ASP A 273 14.32 -16.15 2.21
C ASP A 273 13.92 -16.14 0.73
N VAL A 274 14.03 -14.98 0.06
CA VAL A 274 13.58 -14.79 -1.32
C VAL A 274 14.25 -15.77 -2.29
N GLN A 275 15.58 -15.89 -2.23
CA GLN A 275 16.30 -16.75 -3.17
C GLN A 275 15.88 -18.22 -3.00
N THR A 276 15.76 -18.69 -1.76
CA THR A 276 15.31 -20.06 -1.46
C THR A 276 13.90 -20.33 -2.01
N LEU A 277 12.98 -19.38 -1.87
CA LEU A 277 11.62 -19.52 -2.39
C LEU A 277 11.58 -19.53 -3.92
N GLN A 278 12.37 -18.67 -4.57
CA GLN A 278 12.49 -18.63 -6.03
C GLN A 278 13.12 -19.92 -6.58
N ASP A 279 14.17 -20.42 -5.93
CA ASP A 279 14.82 -21.70 -6.29
C ASP A 279 13.85 -22.89 -6.10
N SER A 280 12.90 -22.76 -5.17
CA SER A 280 11.82 -23.72 -4.93
C SER A 280 10.62 -23.55 -5.88
N GLY A 281 10.70 -22.65 -6.87
CA GLY A 281 9.67 -22.44 -7.89
C GLY A 281 8.54 -21.50 -7.50
N TYR A 282 8.61 -20.82 -6.35
CA TYR A 282 7.58 -19.87 -5.94
C TYR A 282 7.89 -18.47 -6.51
N PRO A 283 6.96 -17.85 -7.26
CA PRO A 283 7.13 -16.50 -7.75
C PRO A 283 7.03 -15.51 -6.58
N LEU A 284 7.90 -14.49 -6.59
CA LEU A 284 7.78 -13.36 -5.68
C LEU A 284 6.91 -12.27 -6.33
N ILE A 285 5.83 -11.90 -5.66
CA ILE A 285 5.05 -10.70 -6.00
C ILE A 285 5.57 -9.57 -5.13
N SER A 286 6.18 -8.56 -5.75
CA SER A 286 6.74 -7.41 -5.04
C SER A 286 6.42 -6.11 -5.77
N ARG A 287 6.10 -5.07 -4.99
CA ARG A 287 5.96 -3.69 -5.45
C ARG A 287 6.42 -2.75 -4.35
N GLY A 288 6.91 -1.57 -4.72
CA GLY A 288 7.17 -0.50 -3.76
C GLY A 288 5.86 -0.01 -3.12
N ASN A 289 5.88 0.25 -1.81
CA ASN A 289 4.77 0.98 -1.19
C ASN A 289 4.88 2.47 -1.57
N PRO A 290 3.81 3.09 -2.10
CA PRO A 290 3.80 4.55 -2.29
C PRO A 290 3.69 5.25 -0.92
N GLY A 291 4.00 6.55 -0.89
CA GLY A 291 3.99 7.37 0.31
C GLY A 291 5.39 7.61 0.88
N ILE A 292 5.50 7.63 2.20
CA ILE A 292 6.72 8.00 2.90
C ILE A 292 7.73 6.85 2.85
N SER A 293 8.96 7.14 2.42
CA SER A 293 10.08 6.20 2.43
C SER A 293 10.45 5.78 3.86
N PHE A 294 10.91 4.54 4.04
CA PHE A 294 11.49 4.13 5.33
C PHE A 294 12.70 4.98 5.68
N GLY A 295 12.76 5.47 6.93
CA GLY A 295 13.83 6.34 7.39
C GLY A 295 13.73 6.68 8.87
N LEU A 296 14.62 7.55 9.33
CA LEU A 296 14.62 8.05 10.71
C LEU A 296 13.65 9.22 10.85
N SER A 297 12.77 9.15 11.86
CA SER A 297 11.91 10.26 12.28
C SER A 297 12.40 10.81 13.62
N PHE A 298 12.47 12.13 13.73
CA PHE A 298 12.98 12.80 14.91
C PHE A 298 11.85 13.36 15.77
N ASN A 299 11.83 13.00 17.05
CA ASN A 299 10.96 13.66 18.03
C ASN A 299 11.59 15.00 18.44
N LEU A 300 11.13 16.09 17.83
CA LEU A 300 11.69 17.43 18.05
C LEU A 300 11.47 18.00 19.46
N ALA A 301 10.69 17.34 20.32
CA ALA A 301 10.62 17.67 21.74
C ALA A 301 11.88 17.23 22.52
N ARG A 302 12.76 16.44 21.91
CA ARG A 302 14.04 16.03 22.50
C ARG A 302 15.13 17.06 22.19
N PRO A 303 15.85 17.59 23.20
CA PRO A 303 16.80 18.69 23.00
C PRO A 303 17.85 18.45 21.91
N ILE A 304 18.46 17.26 21.87
CA ILE A 304 19.56 16.95 20.95
C ILE A 304 19.10 17.04 19.48
N VAL A 305 18.01 16.35 19.14
CA VAL A 305 17.52 16.29 17.76
C VAL A 305 16.58 17.46 17.41
N SER A 306 16.35 18.39 18.35
CA SER A 306 15.65 19.65 18.07
C SER A 306 16.51 20.61 17.24
N ASP A 307 17.84 20.54 17.40
CA ASP A 307 18.79 21.26 16.56
C ASP A 307 18.84 20.65 15.14
N ILE A 308 18.66 21.50 14.13
CA ILE A 308 18.73 21.08 12.72
C ILE A 308 20.12 20.59 12.33
N ALA A 309 21.18 21.18 12.90
CA ALA A 309 22.55 20.77 12.61
C ALA A 309 22.79 19.30 12.97
N VAL A 310 22.20 18.84 14.09
CA VAL A 310 22.27 17.42 14.48
C VAL A 310 21.56 16.53 13.47
N ARG A 311 20.39 16.91 12.99
CA ARG A 311 19.63 16.10 12.02
C ARG A 311 20.32 16.05 10.65
N GLU A 312 20.87 17.18 10.20
CA GLU A 312 21.66 17.25 8.96
C GLU A 312 22.95 16.42 9.06
N ALA A 313 23.64 16.49 10.21
CA ALA A 313 24.82 15.65 10.45
C ALA A 313 24.47 14.15 10.46
N ILE A 314 23.36 13.74 11.09
CA ILE A 314 22.90 12.35 11.06
C ILE A 314 22.59 11.90 9.62
N ALA A 315 21.93 12.73 8.82
CA ALA A 315 21.62 12.42 7.42
C ALA A 315 22.91 12.23 6.58
N ALA A 316 23.93 13.07 6.80
CA ALA A 316 25.22 12.98 6.11
C ALA A 316 26.13 11.85 6.65
N ALA A 317 25.93 11.40 7.88
CA ALA A 317 26.76 10.36 8.51
C ALA A 317 26.33 8.92 8.18
N ILE A 318 25.13 8.72 7.63
CA ILE A 318 24.58 7.39 7.33
C ILE A 318 24.70 7.12 5.83
N ASP A 319 25.39 6.03 5.46
CA ASP A 319 25.39 5.55 4.08
C ASP A 319 24.14 4.67 3.82
N PRO A 320 23.14 5.15 3.06
CA PRO A 320 21.93 4.38 2.82
C PRO A 320 22.18 3.14 1.94
N THR A 321 23.28 3.12 1.17
CA THR A 321 23.71 1.98 0.36
C THR A 321 24.16 0.83 1.25
N VAL A 322 24.97 1.15 2.27
CA VAL A 322 25.42 0.16 3.26
C VAL A 322 24.23 -0.40 4.03
N VAL A 323 23.27 0.44 4.43
CA VAL A 323 22.04 -0.02 5.10
C VAL A 323 21.27 -1.01 4.20
N ARG A 324 21.04 -0.66 2.93
CA ARG A 324 20.37 -1.55 1.97
C ARG A 324 21.11 -2.89 1.80
N ASP A 325 22.42 -2.83 1.58
CA ASP A 325 23.20 -4.03 1.21
C ASP A 325 23.47 -4.97 2.39
N THR A 326 23.42 -4.46 3.62
CA THR A 326 23.71 -5.26 4.83
C THR A 326 22.46 -5.72 5.58
N ALA A 327 21.43 -4.87 5.68
CA ALA A 327 20.22 -5.18 6.45
C ALA A 327 19.04 -5.61 5.56
N LEU A 328 19.05 -5.26 4.28
CA LEU A 328 18.01 -5.60 3.31
C LEU A 328 18.60 -6.44 2.18
N ASN A 329 18.29 -6.12 0.93
CA ASN A 329 18.94 -6.65 -0.26
C ASN A 329 18.65 -5.73 -1.46
N LYS A 330 19.06 -6.16 -2.66
CA LYS A 330 18.87 -5.40 -3.92
C LYS A 330 17.42 -5.26 -4.37
N LEU A 331 16.45 -5.90 -3.72
CA LEU A 331 15.02 -5.69 -3.98
C LEU A 331 14.53 -4.35 -3.43
N PHE A 332 15.29 -3.73 -2.53
CA PHE A 332 14.99 -2.42 -1.96
C PHE A 332 15.79 -1.34 -2.68
N ALA A 333 15.13 -0.26 -3.06
CA ALA A 333 15.79 0.92 -3.60
C ALA A 333 16.37 1.77 -2.47
N VAL A 334 17.52 2.41 -2.72
CA VAL A 334 18.00 3.50 -1.85
C VAL A 334 17.03 4.67 -2.02
N ALA A 335 16.49 5.16 -0.92
CA ALA A 335 15.60 6.32 -0.94
C ALA A 335 16.39 7.56 -1.36
N THR A 336 15.86 8.30 -2.34
CA THR A 336 16.41 9.59 -2.79
C THR A 336 15.48 10.75 -2.46
N SER A 337 14.40 10.50 -1.73
CA SER A 337 13.43 11.50 -1.30
C SER A 337 12.65 10.99 -0.09
N THR A 338 11.99 11.90 0.62
CA THR A 338 11.06 11.58 1.70
C THR A 338 9.85 10.78 1.19
N LEU A 339 9.48 10.97 -0.07
CA LEU A 339 8.49 10.16 -0.76
C LEU A 339 9.14 9.05 -1.59
N ALA A 340 8.50 7.88 -1.65
CA ALA A 340 8.90 6.79 -2.52
C ALA A 340 8.65 7.18 -4.00
N LYS A 341 9.50 6.68 -4.91
CA LYS A 341 9.50 7.07 -6.34
C LYS A 341 8.17 6.78 -7.07
N ASN A 342 7.40 5.80 -6.61
CA ASN A 342 6.08 5.47 -7.15
C ASN A 342 4.94 6.30 -6.52
N THR A 343 5.26 7.34 -5.75
CA THR A 343 4.27 8.28 -5.22
C THR A 343 4.00 9.38 -6.24
N PRO A 344 2.74 9.71 -6.57
CA PRO A 344 2.43 10.85 -7.42
C PRO A 344 3.10 12.14 -6.91
N SER A 345 3.60 12.97 -7.84
CA SER A 345 4.34 14.22 -7.54
C SER A 345 5.68 14.02 -6.83
N TRP A 346 6.27 12.82 -6.88
CA TRP A 346 7.63 12.57 -6.41
C TRP A 346 8.67 13.45 -7.14
N ALA A 347 9.65 13.93 -6.37
CA ALA A 347 10.83 14.64 -6.86
C ALA A 347 12.10 13.98 -6.32
N ASP A 348 13.18 14.03 -7.11
CA ASP A 348 14.50 13.56 -6.69
C ASP A 348 15.16 14.62 -5.80
N GLU A 349 15.41 14.24 -4.54
CA GLU A 349 16.01 15.09 -3.50
C GLU A 349 17.36 14.51 -3.04
N SER A 350 17.99 13.65 -3.85
CA SER A 350 19.22 12.91 -3.49
C SER A 350 20.38 13.79 -3.06
N THR A 351 20.42 15.05 -3.51
CA THR A 351 21.40 16.06 -3.10
C THR A 351 21.38 16.34 -1.60
N HIS A 352 20.24 16.12 -0.93
CA HIS A 352 20.07 16.31 0.52
C HIS A 352 20.49 15.08 1.35
N PHE A 353 20.76 13.93 0.72
CA PHE A 353 21.00 12.65 1.39
C PHE A 353 22.37 12.03 1.06
N SER A 354 23.33 12.87 0.67
CA SER A 354 24.68 12.40 0.33
C SER A 354 25.45 11.97 1.58
N TYR A 355 26.05 10.78 1.54
CA TYR A 355 26.93 10.30 2.60
C TYR A 355 28.28 11.04 2.57
N ASP A 356 28.52 11.85 3.60
CA ASP A 356 29.78 12.54 3.85
C ASP A 356 30.01 12.70 5.37
N PRO A 357 30.71 11.75 6.01
CA PRO A 357 30.94 11.78 7.46
C PRO A 357 31.88 12.93 7.88
N LYS A 358 32.71 13.45 6.97
CA LYS A 358 33.55 14.63 7.27
C LYS A 358 32.71 15.89 7.32
N HIS A 359 31.78 16.03 6.37
CA HIS A 359 30.81 17.12 6.38
C HIS A 359 29.90 17.05 7.62
N ALA A 360 29.43 15.85 7.99
CA ALA A 360 28.65 15.64 9.21
C ALA A 360 29.37 16.16 10.46
N ALA A 361 30.65 15.80 10.65
CA ALA A 361 31.46 16.29 11.76
C ALA A 361 31.61 17.81 11.74
N ALA A 362 31.88 18.40 10.56
CA ALA A 362 32.00 19.85 10.42
C ALA A 362 30.70 20.61 10.73
N ILE A 363 29.53 20.03 10.43
CA ILE A 363 28.22 20.60 10.79
C ILE A 363 28.08 20.67 12.32
N LEU A 364 28.42 19.58 13.02
CA LEU A 364 28.35 19.51 14.49
C LEU A 364 29.33 20.48 15.16
N ASP A 365 30.59 20.50 14.73
CA ASP A 365 31.62 21.41 15.26
C ASP A 365 31.19 22.87 15.12
N LYS A 366 30.67 23.26 13.95
CA LYS A 366 30.19 24.61 13.68
C LYS A 366 28.98 25.00 14.54
N ALA A 367 28.14 24.03 14.89
CA ALA A 367 26.99 24.23 15.76
C ALA A 367 27.34 24.15 17.26
N GLY A 368 28.61 23.86 17.61
CA GLY A 368 29.09 23.84 18.99
C GLY A 368 28.79 22.53 19.73
N TRP A 369 28.53 21.44 19.00
CA TRP A 369 28.42 20.10 19.56
C TRP A 369 29.83 19.51 19.70
N THR A 370 30.21 19.08 20.91
CA THR A 370 31.55 18.55 21.24
C THR A 370 31.46 17.27 22.07
#